data_AF-A0A8X6SBP3-F1
#
_entry.id   AF-A0A8X6SBP3-F1
#
_cell.length_a   1.000
_cell.length_b   1.000
_cell.length_c   1.000
_cell.angle_alpha   90.00
_cell.angle_beta   90.00
_cell.angle_gamma   90.00
#
_symmetry.space_group_name_H-M   'P 1'
#
loop_
_entity.id
_entity.type
_entity.pdbx_description
1 polymer ?
#
loop_
_entity_poly.entity_id
_entity_poly.type
_entity_poly.pdbx_seq_one_letter_code
_entity_poly.pdbx_strand_id
1 'polypeptide(L)'
;MFDFTDNDEDAFLIASKKQKRGCDKPKYDLNLSTIDGGAEKNIPSYVINLGKGLLLEVKCFRGSYYVGLSKVGKAGEVKNRFNIPLIQLDTFYKGIETMMAYVKDYR
;
A
#
# COMPACT_ATOMS: atom_id res chain seq x y z
N MET A 1 -8.57 -55.06 38.38
CA MET A 1 -9.46 -53.93 38.65
C MET A 1 -8.57 -52.69 38.61
N PHE A 2 -8.58 -51.98 37.48
CA PHE A 2 -7.75 -50.80 37.26
C PHE A 2 -8.65 -49.59 37.42
N ASP A 3 -8.31 -48.74 38.38
CA ASP A 3 -9.03 -47.53 38.73
C ASP A 3 -8.64 -46.42 37.76
N PHE A 4 -9.63 -45.81 37.12
CA PHE A 4 -9.47 -44.65 36.25
C PHE A 4 -9.55 -43.40 37.12
N THR A 5 -8.40 -42.80 37.42
CA THR A 5 -8.35 -41.41 37.89
C THR A 5 -7.92 -40.54 36.71
N ASP A 6 -8.95 -39.89 36.18
CA ASP A 6 -8.91 -38.75 35.28
C ASP A 6 -8.21 -37.58 35.95
N ASN A 7 -7.17 -37.06 35.31
CA ASN A 7 -6.76 -35.65 35.38
C ASN A 7 -5.68 -35.44 34.30
N ASP A 8 -6.14 -35.41 33.05
CA ASP A 8 -5.52 -34.53 32.08
C ASP A 8 -5.67 -33.09 32.59
N GLU A 9 -4.55 -32.36 32.72
CA GLU A 9 -4.37 -30.95 32.35
C GLU A 9 -3.10 -30.36 33.02
N ASP A 10 -2.27 -29.76 32.18
CA ASP A 10 -1.33 -28.67 32.49
C ASP A 10 0.03 -28.94 33.15
N ALA A 11 0.85 -29.82 32.56
CA ALA A 11 2.29 -29.88 32.87
C ALA A 11 3.26 -29.76 31.68
N PHE A 12 2.85 -29.12 30.57
CA PHE A 12 3.75 -28.87 29.41
C PHE A 12 4.25 -27.42 29.25
N LEU A 13 4.24 -26.62 30.32
CA LEU A 13 4.89 -25.30 30.32
C LEU A 13 6.37 -25.40 30.73
N ILE A 14 7.22 -25.95 29.86
CA ILE A 14 8.64 -25.58 29.85
C ILE A 14 8.97 -25.03 28.46
N ALA A 15 8.46 -23.83 28.21
CA ALA A 15 8.89 -23.00 27.10
C ALA A 15 10.39 -22.69 27.27
N SER A 16 11.21 -23.22 26.37
CA SER A 16 12.63 -22.92 26.29
C SER A 16 12.83 -21.40 26.20
N LYS A 17 13.50 -20.82 27.20
CA LYS A 17 13.86 -19.39 27.22
C LYS A 17 14.73 -19.06 25.99
N LYS A 18 14.11 -18.55 24.93
CA LYS A 18 14.84 -17.84 23.85
C LYS A 18 15.38 -16.54 24.43
N GLN A 19 16.70 -16.48 24.65
CA GLN A 19 17.43 -15.25 24.93
C GLN A 19 17.13 -14.22 23.82
N LYS A 20 16.34 -13.20 24.14
CA LYS A 20 16.20 -12.02 23.31
C LYS A 20 17.53 -11.26 23.40
N ARG A 21 18.34 -11.33 22.34
CA ARG A 21 19.45 -10.39 22.14
C ARG A 21 18.83 -9.00 21.98
N GLY A 22 18.90 -8.20 23.04
CA GLY A 22 18.55 -6.78 23.00
C GLY A 22 19.45 -6.09 22.00
N CYS A 23 18.88 -5.75 20.84
CA CYS A 23 19.52 -4.90 19.86
C CYS A 23 18.92 -3.52 20.08
N ASP A 24 19.57 -2.69 20.92
CA ASP A 24 19.30 -1.26 21.05
C ASP A 24 19.75 -0.54 19.77
N LYS A 25 19.06 -0.82 18.67
CA LYS A 25 19.10 0.04 17.50
C LYS A 25 17.94 1.02 17.62
N PRO A 26 18.18 2.33 17.46
CA PRO A 26 17.09 3.28 17.42
C PRO A 26 16.11 2.85 16.33
N LYS A 27 14.86 2.63 16.73
CA LYS A 27 13.76 2.36 15.81
C LYS A 27 13.49 3.67 15.08
N TYR A 28 14.05 3.82 13.88
CA TYR A 28 13.74 4.94 13.01
C TYR A 28 12.30 4.78 12.54
N ASP A 29 11.36 5.34 13.30
CA ASP A 29 9.97 5.45 12.88
C ASP A 29 9.90 6.61 11.88
N LEU A 30 9.92 6.27 10.59
CA LEU A 30 9.76 7.24 9.52
C LEU A 30 8.28 7.65 9.47
N ASN A 31 7.86 8.45 10.44
CA ASN A 31 6.56 9.12 10.39
C ASN A 31 6.62 10.19 9.30
N LEU A 32 6.27 9.80 8.08
CA LEU A 32 6.02 10.71 6.94
C LEU A 32 4.72 11.51 7.10
N SER A 33 4.13 11.51 8.29
CA SER A 33 2.84 12.14 8.62
C SER A 33 2.95 13.65 8.89
N THR A 34 4.11 14.27 8.68
CA THR A 34 4.17 15.73 8.58
C THR A 34 3.80 16.15 7.16
N ILE A 35 2.51 16.19 6.88
CA ILE A 35 1.95 17.05 5.83
C ILE A 35 0.80 17.81 6.49
N ASP A 36 1.13 19.05 6.86
CA ASP A 36 0.27 20.22 6.90
C ASP A 36 -1.20 20.01 7.28
N GLY A 37 -1.52 20.43 8.51
CA GLY A 37 -2.75 21.17 8.80
C GLY A 37 -4.06 20.62 8.20
N GLY A 38 -4.68 19.71 8.93
CA GLY A 38 -6.05 19.93 9.44
C GLY A 38 -7.11 20.51 8.50
N ALA A 39 -7.22 20.01 7.28
CA ALA A 39 -8.48 20.03 6.55
C ALA A 39 -8.70 18.61 6.02
N GLU A 40 -9.78 17.96 6.45
CA GLU A 40 -10.26 16.72 5.83
C GLU A 40 -10.58 17.00 4.37
N LYS A 41 -9.57 16.92 3.50
CA LYS A 41 -9.76 17.02 2.06
C LYS A 41 -10.49 15.76 1.65
N ASN A 42 -11.82 15.79 1.60
CA ASN A 42 -12.64 14.70 1.07
C ASN A 42 -12.70 14.81 -0.46
N ILE A 43 -11.62 14.38 -1.13
CA ILE A 43 -11.59 14.33 -2.58
C ILE A 43 -12.45 13.14 -3.01
N PRO A 44 -13.54 13.34 -3.77
CA PRO A 44 -14.38 12.25 -4.21
C PRO A 44 -13.59 11.31 -5.13
N SER A 45 -13.84 10.01 -5.01
CA SER A 45 -13.29 9.03 -5.94
C SER A 45 -13.79 9.33 -7.35
N TYR A 46 -12.87 9.35 -8.31
CA TYR A 46 -13.17 9.64 -9.71
C TYR A 46 -12.37 8.72 -10.61
N VAL A 47 -12.98 8.19 -11.67
CA VAL A 47 -12.33 7.22 -12.57
C VAL A 47 -12.53 7.65 -14.02
N ILE A 48 -11.43 7.67 -14.76
CA ILE A 48 -11.38 7.94 -16.20
C ILE A 48 -10.93 6.66 -16.90
N ASN A 49 -11.65 6.27 -17.96
CA ASN A 49 -11.23 5.18 -18.83
C ASN A 49 -10.42 5.73 -20.01
N LEU A 50 -9.14 5.38 -20.08
CA LEU A 50 -8.21 5.80 -21.13
C LEU A 50 -8.21 4.84 -22.35
N GLY A 51 -9.10 3.85 -22.35
CA GLY A 51 -9.24 2.87 -23.41
C GLY A 51 -8.34 1.65 -23.25
N LYS A 52 -8.64 0.59 -24.01
CA LYS A 52 -7.93 -0.71 -23.98
C LYS A 52 -7.80 -1.32 -22.57
N GLY A 53 -8.73 -1.02 -21.67
CA GLY A 53 -8.70 -1.48 -20.28
C GLY A 53 -7.69 -0.75 -19.38
N LEU A 54 -7.18 0.43 -19.77
CA LEU A 54 -6.40 1.28 -18.88
C LEU A 54 -7.33 2.29 -18.18
N LEU A 55 -7.29 2.31 -16.86
CA LEU A 55 -8.10 3.18 -16.01
C LEU A 55 -7.18 4.10 -15.20
N LEU A 56 -7.59 5.35 -15.04
CA LEU A 56 -6.98 6.35 -14.18
C LEU A 56 -7.98 6.70 -13.08
N GLU A 57 -7.64 6.49 -11.82
CA GLU A 57 -8.54 6.70 -10.68
C GLU A 57 -7.94 7.64 -9.65
N VAL A 58 -8.76 8.46 -8.99
CA VAL A 58 -8.42 9.11 -7.73
C VAL A 58 -9.06 8.31 -6.61
N LYS A 59 -8.30 7.97 -5.57
CA LYS A 59 -8.80 7.20 -4.42
C LYS A 59 -8.16 7.60 -3.11
N CYS A 60 -8.90 7.39 -2.03
CA CYS A 60 -8.42 7.48 -0.66
C CYS A 60 -8.09 6.07 -0.12
N PHE A 61 -6.94 5.93 0.51
CA PHE A 61 -6.55 4.70 1.20
C PHE A 61 -5.81 5.05 2.49
N ARG A 62 -6.35 4.58 3.63
CA ARG A 62 -5.79 4.84 4.97
C ARG A 62 -5.53 6.32 5.27
N GLY A 63 -6.43 7.20 4.83
CA GLY A 63 -6.33 8.65 5.03
C GLY A 63 -5.40 9.37 4.05
N SER A 64 -4.75 8.64 3.14
CA SER A 64 -3.89 9.20 2.11
C SER A 64 -4.56 9.11 0.74
N TYR A 65 -4.38 10.15 -0.07
CA TYR A 65 -4.90 10.19 -1.43
C TYR A 65 -3.86 9.80 -2.47
N TYR A 66 -4.34 9.11 -3.50
CA TYR A 66 -3.53 8.61 -4.60
C TYR A 66 -4.22 8.82 -5.94
N VAL A 67 -3.41 9.03 -6.98
CA VAL A 67 -3.80 8.75 -8.37
C VAL A 67 -3.35 7.34 -8.72
N GLY A 68 -4.31 6.46 -9.02
CA GLY A 68 -4.09 5.08 -9.43
C GLY A 68 -4.15 4.91 -10.94
N LEU A 69 -3.20 4.19 -11.51
CA LEU A 69 -3.23 3.65 -12.87
C LEU A 69 -3.50 2.15 -12.77
N SER A 70 -4.63 1.69 -13.30
CA SER A 70 -5.02 0.28 -13.26
C SER A 70 -5.20 -0.27 -14.68
N LYS A 71 -4.54 -1.39 -14.98
CA LYS A 71 -4.75 -2.15 -16.21
C LYS A 71 -5.68 -3.32 -15.91
N VAL A 72 -6.83 -3.33 -16.55
CA VAL A 72 -7.87 -4.34 -16.41
C VAL A 72 -7.87 -5.26 -17.64
N GLY A 73 -8.00 -6.57 -17.40
CA GLY A 73 -8.15 -7.61 -18.40
C GLY A 73 -9.56 -7.67 -19.00
N LYS A 74 -9.77 -8.60 -19.94
CA LYS A 74 -11.07 -8.74 -20.62
C LYS A 74 -12.16 -9.29 -19.70
N ALA A 75 -11.80 -10.07 -18.68
CA ALA A 75 -12.74 -10.61 -17.69
C ALA A 75 -12.85 -9.71 -16.44
N GLY A 76 -12.35 -8.47 -16.51
CA GLY A 76 -12.41 -7.54 -15.38
C GLY A 76 -11.31 -7.72 -14.35
N GLU A 77 -10.36 -8.65 -14.56
CA GLU A 77 -9.26 -8.84 -13.62
C GLU A 77 -8.26 -7.67 -13.67
N VAL A 78 -7.91 -7.10 -12.51
CA VAL A 78 -6.85 -6.07 -12.44
C VAL A 78 -5.49 -6.77 -12.60
N LYS A 79 -4.84 -6.56 -13.75
CA LYS A 79 -3.54 -7.15 -14.08
C LYS A 79 -2.38 -6.35 -13.50
N ASN A 80 -2.50 -5.03 -13.51
CA ASN A 80 -1.48 -4.14 -12.98
C ASN A 80 -2.15 -2.96 -12.28
N ARG A 81 -1.57 -2.52 -11.18
CA ARG A 81 -2.04 -1.37 -10.40
C ARG A 81 -0.82 -0.61 -9.88
N PHE A 82 -0.72 0.65 -10.28
CA PHE A 82 0.31 1.56 -9.81
C PHE A 82 -0.36 2.75 -9.14
N ASN A 83 0.10 3.13 -7.95
CA ASN A 83 -0.50 4.24 -7.20
C ASN A 83 0.56 5.31 -6.94
N ILE A 84 0.22 6.54 -7.31
CA ILE A 84 1.07 7.71 -7.15
C ILE A 84 0.47 8.55 -6.03
N PRO A 85 1.22 8.82 -4.95
CA PRO A 85 0.78 9.75 -3.91
C PRO A 85 0.46 11.12 -4.53
N LEU A 86 -0.60 11.80 -4.07
CA LEU A 86 -0.95 13.12 -4.63
C LEU A 86 0.20 14.14 -4.55
N ILE A 87 1.06 14.03 -3.53
CA ILE A 87 2.22 14.91 -3.36
C ILE A 87 3.22 14.84 -4.53
N GLN A 88 3.19 13.73 -5.29
CA GLN A 88 4.08 13.48 -6.42
C GLN A 88 3.39 13.76 -7.77
N LEU A 89 2.13 14.22 -7.77
CA LEU A 89 1.34 14.35 -8.99
C LEU A 89 1.94 15.38 -9.96
N ASP A 90 2.41 16.51 -9.46
CA ASP A 90 3.04 17.55 -10.29
C ASP A 90 4.35 17.05 -10.92
N THR A 91 5.14 16.29 -10.15
CA THR A 91 6.38 15.68 -10.65
C THR A 91 6.08 14.63 -11.72
N PHE A 92 5.04 13.81 -11.50
CA PHE A 92 4.60 12.83 -12.48
C PHE A 92 4.12 13.48 -13.78
N TYR A 93 3.34 14.57 -13.68
CA TYR A 93 2.88 15.34 -14.84
C TYR A 93 4.04 15.88 -15.68
N LYS A 94 5.03 16.52 -15.05
CA LYS A 94 6.25 17.00 -15.74
C LYS A 94 7.02 15.85 -16.40
N GLY A 95 7.08 14.69 -15.75
CA GLY A 95 7.68 13.47 -16.30
C GLY A 95 6.96 13.00 -17.57
N ILE A 96 5.62 13.01 -17.58
CA ILE A 96 4.83 12.68 -18.77
C ILE A 96 5.09 13.69 -19.89
N GLU A 97 5.08 15.00 -19.60
CA GLU A 97 5.36 16.04 -20.60
C GLU A 97 6.73 15.85 -21.25
N THR A 98 7.75 15.58 -20.44
CA THR A 98 9.12 15.33 -20.92
C THR A 98 9.17 14.08 -21.79
N MET A 99 8.49 13.00 -21.38
CA MET A 99 8.42 11.76 -22.15
C MET A 99 7.67 11.96 -23.48
N MET A 100 6.61 12.77 -23.50
CA MET A 100 5.90 13.11 -24.73
C MET A 100 6.78 13.89 -25.69
N ALA A 101 7.60 14.83 -25.19
CA ALA A 101 8.57 15.55 -26.01
C ALA A 101 9.62 14.58 -26.58
N TYR A 102 10.21 13.72 -25.74
CA TYR A 102 11.16 12.71 -26.17
C TYR A 102 10.59 11.80 -27.27
N VAL A 103 9.38 11.26 -27.09
CA VAL A 103 8.77 10.35 -28.09
C VAL A 103 8.45 11.07 -29.40
N LYS A 104 8.13 12.37 -29.39
CA LYS A 104 7.91 13.14 -30.64
C LYS A 104 9.16 13.16 -31.52
N ASP A 105 10.35 13.16 -30.94
CA ASP A 105 11.60 13.16 -31.70
C ASP A 105 11.84 11.82 -32.43
N TYR A 106 11.14 10.75 -32.05
CA TYR A 106 11.26 9.40 -32.64
C TYR A 106 10.01 8.94 -33.39
N ARG A 107 9.02 9.82 -33.58
CA ARG A 107 7.75 9.49 -34.24
C ARG A 107 7.61 10.27 -35.55
#